data_AF-A0A938UVC4-F1
#
_entry.id   AF-A0A938UVC4-F1
#
_cell.length_a   1.000
_cell.length_b   1.000
_cell.length_c   1.000
_cell.angle_alpha   90.00
_cell.angle_beta   90.00
_cell.angle_gamma   90.00
#
_symmetry.space_group_name_H-M   'P 1'
#
loop_
_entity.id
_entity.type
_entity.pdbx_description
1 polymer ?
#
loop_
_entity_poly.entity_id
_entity_poly.type
_entity_poly.pdbx_seq_one_letter_code
_entity_poly.pdbx_strand_id
1 'polypeptide(L)' 'MKRILVVDDEESIRLLYKEELEEEGFVVEVA' A
#
# COMPACT_ATOMS: atom_id res chain seq x y z
N MET A 1 12.56 -7.29 -6.75
CA MET A 1 11.24 -6.67 -6.51
C MET A 1 11.26 -6.06 -5.12
N LYS A 2 10.94 -4.76 -4.98
CA LYS A 2 10.86 -4.10 -3.67
C LYS A 2 9.43 -4.27 -3.14
N ARG A 3 9.30 -4.53 -1.84
CA ARG A 3 8.01 -4.73 -1.14
C ARG A 3 7.80 -3.60 -0.13
N ILE A 4 6.55 -3.16 0.02
CA ILE A 4 6.13 -2.12 0.97
C ILE A 4 5.00 -2.68 1.84
N LEU A 5 5.02 -2.35 3.13
CA LEU A 5 3.91 -2.59 4.05
C LEU A 5 3.34 -1.24 4.47
N VAL A 6 2.05 -1.01 4.21
CA VAL A 6 1.32 0.16 4.67
C VAL A 6 0.59 -0.21 5.96
N VAL A 7 0.88 0.51 7.04
CA VAL A 7 0.24 0.33 8.35
C VAL A 7 -0.40 1.63 8.75
N ASP A 8 -1.71 1.62 8.90
CA ASP A 8 -2.52 2.78 9.27
C ASP A 8 -3.81 2.30 9.94
N ASP A 9 -4.35 3.04 10.90
CA ASP A 9 -5.58 2.67 11.59
C ASP A 9 -6.84 2.83 10.73
N GLU A 10 -6.78 3.68 9.70
CA GLU A 10 -7.89 3.91 8.76
C GLU A 10 -7.75 3.03 7.50
N GLU A 11 -8.73 2.13 7.27
CA GLU A 11 -8.71 1.22 6.11
C GLU A 11 -8.70 1.96 4.76
N SER A 12 -9.45 3.07 4.66
CA SER A 12 -9.48 3.90 3.45
C SER A 12 -8.11 4.46 3.08
N ILE A 13 -7.29 4.80 4.09
CA ILE A 13 -5.94 5.31 3.89
C ILE A 13 -5.02 4.20 3.40
N ARG A 14 -5.11 3.00 4.00
CA ARG A 14 -4.33 1.84 3.55
C ARG A 14 -4.63 1.47 2.09
N LEU A 15 -5.90 1.49 1.70
CA LEU A 15 -6.32 1.17 0.33
C LEU A 15 -5.85 2.21 -0.67
N LEU A 16 -6.00 3.52 -0.35
CA LEU A 16 -5.51 4.61 -1.20
C LEU A 16 -4.02 4.45 -1.52
N TYR A 17 -3.19 4.29 -0.48
CA TYR A 17 -1.74 4.16 -0.68
C TYR A 17 -1.35 2.86 -1.36
N LYS A 18 -2.09 1.77 -1.11
CA LYS A 18 -1.86 0.51 -1.83
C LYS A 18 -2.04 0.71 -3.33
N GLU A 19 -3.13 1.32 -3.76
CA GLU A 19 -3.44 1.54 -5.17
C GLU A 19 -2.37 2.42 -5.84
N GLU A 20 -2.04 3.58 -5.26
CA GLU A 20 -1.03 4.50 -5.83
C GLU A 20 0.37 3.83 -5.94
N LEU A 21 0.79 3.09 -4.92
CA LEU A 21 2.11 2.43 -4.91
C LEU A 21 2.15 1.19 -5.83
N GLU A 22 1.04 0.47 -5.98
CA GLU A 22 0.95 -0.62 -6.95
C GLU A 22 0.98 -0.09 -8.40
N GLU A 23 0.37 1.07 -8.68
CA GLU A 23 0.49 1.77 -9.98
C GLU A 23 1.93 2.20 -10.30
N GLU A 24 2.73 2.55 -9.28
CA GLU A 24 4.17 2.82 -9.43
C GLU A 24 5.03 1.55 -9.61
N GLY A 25 4.43 0.36 -9.49
CA GLY A 25 5.10 -0.93 -9.72
C GLY A 25 5.71 -1.56 -8.47
N PHE A 26 5.31 -1.11 -7.27
CA PHE A 26 5.67 -1.78 -6.02
C PHE A 26 4.75 -2.97 -5.73
N VAL A 27 5.24 -3.92 -4.94
CA VAL A 27 4.41 -4.97 -4.35
C VAL A 27 4.01 -4.52 -2.95
N VAL A 28 2.72 -4.33 -2.70
CA VAL A 28 2.25 -3.66 -1.49
C VAL A 28 1.33 -4.57 -0.68
N GLU A 29 1.61 -4.66 0.62
CA GLU A 29 0.76 -5.30 1.61
C GLU A 29 0.22 -4.25 2.60
N VAL A 30 -0.90 -4.57 3.24
CA VAL A 30 -1.55 -3.72 4.24
C VAL A 30 -1.70 -4.51 5.55
N ALA A 31 -1.49 -3.85 6.69
CA ALA A 31 -1.71 -4.40 8.02
C ALA A 31 -2.51 -3.44 8.91
#